data_AF-A0A0M0EHR4-F1
#
_entry.id   AF-A0A0M0EHR4-F1
#
_cell.length_a   1.000
_cell.length_b   1.000
_cell.length_c   1.000
_cell.angle_alpha   90.00
_cell.angle_beta   90.00
_cell.angle_gamma   90.00
#
_symmetry.space_group_name_H-M   'P 1'
#
loop_
_entity.id
_entity.type
_entity.pdbx_description
1 polymer ?
#
loop_
_entity_poly.entity_id
_entity_poly.type
_entity_poly.pdbx_seq_one_letter_code
_entity_poly.pdbx_strand_id
1 'polypeptide(L)'
;MMASNTSSATVSTGNVITMSSREIADLTGKRHDHVIRDIEKMLADVKIDAPKFGAVYSDAKGEQRKCYKLPRDLTYNLILGYRADLRLKVVRRWMELEAQQAPTIKAPANMVEALTLALEQQKALEAKDQEIAELAPQAGALQKLASLEGVHNLRSAAQQCGWPERKFINRLIELGWLYTHSVTGRKCAYADKIKAGLMESKNVEVKRSGYVEGVGQPMITQKGLAKIRTIIGDVPSDDATLPAELVRKATLRPFAHRSGAAPT
;
A
#
# COMPACT_ATOMS: atom_id res chain seq x y z
N MET A 1 -40.59 1.19 32.65
CA MET A 1 -40.09 -0.01 31.95
C MET A 1 -39.62 0.41 30.56
N MET A 2 -38.32 0.60 30.37
CA MET A 2 -37.73 0.93 29.07
C MET A 2 -36.96 -0.30 28.58
N ALA A 3 -37.43 -0.90 27.49
CA ALA A 3 -36.77 -2.03 26.83
C ALA A 3 -35.67 -1.49 25.92
N SER A 4 -34.41 -1.73 26.28
CA SER A 4 -33.25 -1.46 25.45
C SER A 4 -33.08 -2.58 24.43
N ASN A 5 -33.57 -2.36 23.21
CA ASN A 5 -33.29 -3.23 22.06
C ASN A 5 -31.81 -3.09 21.68
N THR A 6 -30.99 -4.06 22.10
CA THR A 6 -29.60 -4.19 21.66
C THR A 6 -29.59 -4.95 20.34
N SER A 7 -29.50 -4.22 19.24
CA SER A 7 -29.27 -4.76 17.90
C SER A 7 -27.89 -5.43 17.87
N SER A 8 -27.86 -6.75 17.98
CA SER A 8 -26.64 -7.54 17.77
C SER A 8 -26.32 -7.52 16.28
N ALA A 9 -25.26 -6.79 15.92
CA ALA A 9 -24.72 -6.77 14.57
C ALA A 9 -24.08 -8.14 14.26
N THR A 10 -24.76 -8.94 13.45
CA THR A 10 -24.21 -10.18 12.89
C THR A 10 -23.11 -9.80 11.91
N VAL A 11 -21.85 -9.92 12.32
CA VAL A 11 -20.69 -9.78 11.43
C VAL A 11 -20.74 -10.92 10.42
N SER A 12 -21.16 -10.59 9.20
CA SER A 12 -20.96 -11.38 7.99
C SER A 12 -19.46 -11.66 7.86
N THR A 13 -19.04 -12.83 8.35
CA THR A 13 -17.68 -13.31 8.13
C THR A 13 -17.67 -13.77 6.68
N GLY A 14 -17.03 -12.99 5.81
CA GLY A 14 -16.70 -13.42 4.45
C GLY A 14 -16.14 -14.84 4.51
N ASN A 15 -16.51 -15.70 3.57
CA ASN A 15 -16.30 -17.14 3.61
C ASN A 15 -14.79 -17.48 3.56
N VAL A 16 -14.03 -17.27 4.64
CA VAL A 16 -12.59 -17.49 4.68
C VAL A 16 -12.36 -19.00 4.57
N ILE A 17 -11.75 -19.44 3.47
CA ILE A 17 -11.30 -20.83 3.32
C ILE A 17 -10.35 -21.12 4.45
N THR A 18 -10.69 -22.12 5.25
CA THR A 18 -9.81 -22.64 6.30
C THR A 18 -9.76 -24.14 6.19
N MET A 19 -8.60 -24.71 6.55
CA MET A 19 -8.42 -26.15 6.63
C MET A 19 -8.27 -26.55 8.09
N SER A 20 -8.97 -27.60 8.50
CA SER A 20 -8.94 -28.06 9.89
C SER A 20 -7.68 -28.90 10.18
N SER A 21 -7.18 -28.85 11.41
CA SER A 21 -6.04 -29.69 11.83
C SER A 21 -6.32 -31.19 11.72
N ARG A 22 -7.60 -31.59 11.81
CA ARG A 22 -8.05 -32.96 11.58
C ARG A 22 -7.92 -33.35 10.11
N GLU A 23 -8.40 -32.50 9.21
CA GLU A 23 -8.25 -32.71 7.77
C GLU A 23 -6.76 -32.80 7.38
N ILE A 24 -5.90 -31.99 7.98
CA ILE A 24 -4.44 -32.10 7.81
C ILE A 24 -3.92 -33.44 8.36
N ALA A 25 -4.39 -33.90 9.52
CA ALA A 25 -4.01 -35.20 10.08
C ALA A 25 -4.41 -36.36 9.15
N ASP A 26 -5.64 -36.34 8.64
CA ASP A 26 -6.18 -37.35 7.72
C ASP A 26 -5.40 -37.39 6.40
N LEU A 27 -5.09 -36.22 5.82
CA LEU A 27 -4.29 -36.12 4.59
C LEU A 27 -2.84 -36.57 4.78
N THR A 28 -2.26 -36.26 5.94
CA THR A 28 -0.85 -36.53 6.22
C THR A 28 -0.60 -37.90 6.85
N GLY A 29 -1.63 -38.59 7.33
CA GLY A 29 -1.53 -39.85 8.08
C GLY A 29 -0.84 -39.69 9.44
N LYS A 30 -0.64 -38.45 9.93
CA LYS A 30 -0.08 -38.18 11.26
C LYS A 30 -1.18 -38.27 12.31
N ARG A 31 -0.83 -38.68 13.53
CA ARG A 31 -1.75 -38.56 14.68
C ARG A 31 -2.13 -37.09 14.90
N HIS A 32 -3.41 -36.84 15.12
CA HIS A 32 -3.97 -35.50 15.36
C HIS A 32 -3.23 -34.75 16.48
N ASP A 33 -2.84 -35.44 17.56
CA ASP A 33 -2.09 -34.87 18.68
C ASP A 33 -0.73 -34.29 18.26
N HIS A 34 -0.06 -34.91 17.28
CA HIS A 34 1.20 -34.40 16.73
C HIS A 34 0.98 -33.18 15.84
N VAL A 35 -0.11 -33.17 15.06
CA VAL A 35 -0.47 -32.01 14.23
C VAL A 35 -0.83 -30.81 15.12
N ILE A 36 -1.58 -31.01 16.21
CA ILE A 36 -1.87 -29.97 17.21
C ILE A 36 -0.57 -29.38 17.76
N ARG A 37 0.37 -30.24 18.18
CA ARG A 37 1.66 -29.80 18.71
C ARG A 37 2.47 -29.00 17.69
N ASP A 38 2.53 -29.48 16.44
CA ASP A 38 3.26 -28.82 15.35
C ASP A 38 2.64 -27.43 15.06
N ILE A 39 1.31 -27.31 15.12
CA ILE A 39 0.58 -26.04 14.98
C ILE A 39 0.89 -25.08 16.13
N GLU A 40 0.82 -25.55 17.38
CA GLU A 40 1.09 -24.71 18.55
C GLU A 40 2.54 -24.19 18.56
N LYS A 41 3.49 -25.05 18.16
CA LYS A 41 4.89 -24.65 17.99
C LYS A 41 5.05 -23.61 16.88
N MET A 42 4.47 -23.86 15.70
CA MET A 42 4.53 -22.92 14.56
C MET A 42 3.90 -21.57 14.91
N LEU A 43 2.76 -21.55 15.60
CA LEU A 43 2.12 -20.31 16.02
C LEU A 43 2.97 -19.53 17.04
N ALA A 44 3.64 -20.23 17.96
CA ALA A 44 4.58 -19.62 18.89
C ALA A 44 5.79 -18.99 18.17
N ASP A 45 6.35 -19.69 17.18
CA ASP A 45 7.50 -19.21 16.39
C ASP A 45 7.15 -17.96 15.56
N VAL A 46 5.93 -17.90 15.02
CA VAL A 46 5.42 -16.75 14.24
C VAL A 46 4.86 -15.63 15.14
N LYS A 47 4.83 -15.84 16.48
CA LYS A 47 4.28 -14.92 17.48
C LYS A 47 2.80 -14.57 17.23
N ILE A 48 2.01 -15.58 16.85
CA ILE A 48 0.56 -15.45 16.66
C ILE A 48 -0.18 -16.21 17.77
N ASP A 49 -1.21 -15.59 18.32
CA ASP A 49 -2.01 -16.19 19.39
C ASP A 49 -2.76 -17.44 18.92
N ALA A 50 -2.40 -18.60 19.50
CA ALA A 50 -3.08 -19.88 19.32
C ALA A 50 -4.62 -19.84 19.47
N PRO A 51 -5.23 -19.16 20.48
CA PRO A 51 -6.68 -19.15 20.64
C PRO A 51 -7.44 -18.53 19.46
N LYS A 52 -6.78 -17.71 18.62
CA LYS A 52 -7.42 -17.07 17.45
C LYS A 52 -7.95 -18.07 16.42
N PHE A 53 -7.35 -19.26 16.36
CA PHE A 53 -7.71 -20.32 15.40
C PHE A 53 -8.29 -21.56 16.07
N GLY A 54 -8.48 -21.52 17.40
CA GLY A 54 -8.99 -22.64 18.17
C GLY A 54 -10.45 -22.95 17.82
N ALA A 55 -10.75 -24.22 17.60
CA ALA A 55 -12.07 -24.76 17.39
C ALA A 55 -12.24 -26.06 18.21
N VAL A 56 -13.48 -26.54 18.30
CA VAL A 56 -13.80 -27.81 18.99
C VAL A 56 -14.53 -28.70 18.00
N TYR A 57 -14.26 -30.01 18.05
CA TYR A 57 -15.00 -31.00 17.26
C TYR A 57 -15.46 -32.15 18.16
N SER A 58 -16.58 -32.78 17.80
CA SER A 58 -17.06 -34.01 18.42
C SER A 58 -16.40 -35.21 17.76
N ASP A 59 -15.79 -36.07 18.56
CA ASP A 59 -15.26 -37.35 18.10
C ASP A 59 -16.37 -38.39 17.89
N ALA A 60 -16.06 -39.54 17.29
CA ALA A 60 -16.99 -40.65 17.08
C ALA A 60 -17.62 -41.20 18.38
N LYS A 61 -17.00 -40.91 19.54
CA LYS A 61 -17.49 -41.24 20.88
C LYS A 61 -18.34 -40.13 21.53
N GLY A 62 -18.59 -39.03 20.82
CA GLY A 62 -19.33 -37.87 21.33
C GLY A 62 -18.52 -36.92 22.23
N GLU A 63 -17.24 -37.20 22.44
CA GLU A 63 -16.34 -36.35 23.24
C GLU A 63 -15.90 -35.12 22.45
N GLN A 64 -15.90 -33.95 23.11
CA GLN A 64 -15.44 -32.69 22.54
C GLN A 64 -13.90 -32.60 22.63
N ARG A 65 -13.23 -32.44 21.49
CA ARG A 65 -11.78 -32.33 21.39
C ARG A 65 -11.34 -31.06 20.67
N LYS A 66 -10.17 -30.56 21.05
CA LYS A 66 -9.58 -29.34 20.46
C LYS A 66 -9.15 -29.60 19.01
N CYS A 67 -9.45 -28.66 18.13
CA CYS A 67 -8.92 -28.58 16.77
C CYS A 67 -8.53 -27.14 16.44
N TYR A 68 -7.83 -26.96 15.32
CA TYR A 68 -7.48 -25.64 14.81
C TYR A 68 -7.99 -25.48 13.39
N LYS A 69 -8.47 -24.28 13.05
CA LYS A 69 -8.85 -23.91 11.67
C LYS A 69 -7.84 -22.90 11.14
N LEU A 70 -6.98 -23.34 10.24
CA LEU A 70 -5.88 -22.53 9.76
C LEU A 70 -6.22 -21.90 8.39
N PRO A 71 -5.89 -20.61 8.18
CA PRO A 71 -5.92 -19.96 6.88
C PRO A 71 -4.78 -20.48 5.99
N ARG A 72 -4.86 -20.18 4.69
CA ARG A 72 -3.92 -20.64 3.65
C ARG A 72 -2.46 -20.47 4.04
N ASP A 73 -2.06 -19.27 4.46
CA ASP A 73 -0.66 -18.97 4.75
C ASP A 73 -0.08 -19.82 5.89
N LEU A 74 -0.87 -20.00 6.96
CA LEU A 74 -0.46 -20.78 8.13
C LEU A 74 -0.43 -22.29 7.83
N THR A 75 -1.33 -22.77 6.98
CA THR A 75 -1.24 -24.16 6.52
C THR A 75 0.01 -24.41 5.70
N TYR A 76 0.34 -23.54 4.74
CA TYR A 76 1.57 -23.70 3.97
C TYR A 76 2.80 -23.63 4.85
N ASN A 77 2.85 -22.70 5.80
CA ASN A 77 3.96 -22.62 6.75
C ASN A 77 4.14 -23.93 7.55
N LEU A 78 3.05 -24.48 8.10
CA LEU A 78 3.08 -25.78 8.79
C LEU A 78 3.63 -26.91 7.90
N ILE A 79 3.18 -26.95 6.64
CA ILE A 79 3.50 -28.01 5.70
C ILE A 79 4.95 -27.92 5.21
N LEU A 80 5.57 -26.73 5.16
CA LEU A 80 6.95 -26.56 4.70
C LEU A 80 7.94 -27.47 5.44
N GLY A 81 7.69 -27.72 6.73
CA GLY A 81 8.49 -28.62 7.58
C GLY A 81 8.16 -30.12 7.45
N TYR A 82 7.16 -30.52 6.66
CA TYR A 82 6.77 -31.92 6.47
C TYR A 82 7.49 -32.56 5.27
N ARG A 83 7.46 -33.90 5.21
CA ARG A 83 7.96 -34.69 4.07
C ARG A 83 7.26 -34.30 2.76
N ALA A 84 8.01 -34.24 1.66
CA ALA A 84 7.52 -33.82 0.35
C ALA A 84 6.20 -34.47 -0.09
N ASP A 85 6.06 -35.79 0.12
CA ASP A 85 4.86 -36.57 -0.22
C ASP A 85 3.60 -36.03 0.50
N LEU A 86 3.73 -35.69 1.78
CA LEU A 86 2.65 -35.17 2.61
C LEU A 86 2.29 -33.74 2.20
N ARG A 87 3.31 -32.95 1.84
CA ARG A 87 3.12 -31.57 1.37
C ARG A 87 2.24 -31.53 0.14
N LEU A 88 2.54 -32.38 -0.85
CA LEU A 88 1.78 -32.42 -2.10
C LEU A 88 0.30 -32.75 -1.87
N LYS A 89 -0.03 -33.67 -0.97
CA LYS A 89 -1.43 -34.00 -0.63
C LYS A 89 -2.20 -32.80 -0.10
N VAL A 90 -1.59 -32.07 0.83
CA VAL A 90 -2.25 -30.91 1.45
C VAL A 90 -2.33 -29.74 0.47
N VAL A 91 -1.31 -29.52 -0.38
CA VAL A 91 -1.37 -28.52 -1.46
C VAL A 91 -2.48 -28.83 -2.45
N ARG A 92 -2.62 -30.09 -2.89
CA ARG A 92 -3.70 -30.50 -3.80
C ARG A 92 -5.08 -30.24 -3.19
N ARG A 93 -5.26 -30.56 -1.91
CA ARG A 93 -6.49 -30.26 -1.21
C ARG A 93 -6.79 -28.75 -1.15
N TRP A 94 -5.78 -27.93 -0.92
CA TRP A 94 -5.96 -26.47 -0.96
C TRP A 94 -6.36 -25.97 -2.34
N MET A 95 -5.74 -26.48 -3.41
CA MET A 95 -6.14 -26.14 -4.78
C MET A 95 -7.61 -26.52 -5.06
N GLU A 96 -8.09 -27.66 -4.53
CA GLU A 96 -9.51 -28.04 -4.66
C GLU A 96 -10.44 -27.08 -3.92
N LEU A 97 -10.10 -26.70 -2.68
CA LEU A 97 -10.89 -25.73 -1.91
C LEU A 97 -10.90 -24.35 -2.58
N GLU A 98 -9.77 -23.93 -3.14
CA GLU A 98 -9.66 -22.70 -3.93
C GLU A 98 -10.45 -22.77 -5.22
N ALA A 99 -10.48 -23.92 -5.90
CA ALA A 99 -11.30 -24.10 -7.11
C ALA A 99 -12.81 -24.08 -6.80
N GLN A 100 -13.23 -24.55 -5.62
CA GLN A 100 -14.63 -24.52 -5.17
C GLN A 100 -15.09 -23.12 -4.75
N GLN A 101 -14.17 -22.29 -4.26
CA GLN A 101 -14.46 -20.91 -3.84
C GLN A 101 -14.08 -19.85 -4.86
N ALA A 102 -13.25 -20.17 -5.85
CA ALA A 102 -13.07 -19.33 -7.03
C ALA A 102 -14.48 -19.00 -7.53
N PRO A 103 -14.78 -17.72 -7.83
CA PRO A 103 -16.07 -17.35 -8.39
C PRO A 103 -16.22 -18.23 -9.62
N THR A 104 -17.05 -19.26 -9.49
CA THR A 104 -17.35 -20.10 -10.61
C THR A 104 -18.04 -19.12 -11.53
N ILE A 105 -17.35 -18.71 -12.60
CA ILE A 105 -18.03 -18.27 -13.81
C ILE A 105 -18.77 -19.55 -14.20
N LYS A 106 -19.93 -19.76 -13.56
CA LYS A 106 -20.82 -20.85 -13.91
C LYS A 106 -21.16 -20.50 -15.34
N ALA A 107 -20.61 -21.26 -16.28
CA ALA A 107 -21.14 -21.27 -17.62
C ALA A 107 -22.66 -21.45 -17.42
N PRO A 108 -23.47 -20.50 -17.89
CA PRO A 108 -24.89 -20.48 -17.57
C PRO A 108 -25.48 -21.81 -18.03
N ALA A 109 -26.06 -22.57 -17.10
CA ALA A 109 -26.59 -23.90 -17.41
C ALA A 109 -27.78 -23.80 -18.37
N ASN A 110 -28.43 -22.64 -18.41
CA ASN A 110 -29.59 -22.33 -19.22
C ASN A 110 -29.40 -21.00 -19.99
N MET A 111 -29.89 -20.93 -21.23
CA MET A 111 -29.82 -19.73 -22.07
C MET A 111 -30.45 -18.49 -21.40
N VAL A 112 -31.47 -18.67 -20.55
CA VAL A 112 -32.12 -17.60 -19.80
C VAL A 112 -31.19 -17.00 -18.74
N GLU A 113 -30.46 -17.84 -17.99
CA GLU A 113 -29.50 -17.40 -16.98
C GLU A 113 -28.30 -16.68 -17.61
N ALA A 114 -27.92 -17.09 -18.83
CA ALA A 114 -26.88 -16.43 -19.62
C ALA A 114 -27.27 -14.99 -19.96
N LEU A 115 -28.52 -14.83 -20.44
CA LEU A 115 -29.06 -13.54 -20.85
C LEU A 115 -29.29 -12.61 -19.66
N THR A 116 -29.74 -13.12 -18.51
CA THR A 116 -29.90 -12.29 -17.31
C THR A 116 -28.56 -11.77 -16.79
N LEU A 117 -27.53 -12.62 -16.76
CA LEU A 117 -26.20 -12.23 -16.34
C LEU A 117 -25.54 -11.24 -17.31
N ALA A 118 -25.74 -11.44 -18.63
CA ALA A 118 -25.29 -10.48 -19.64
C ALA A 118 -25.99 -9.12 -19.48
N LEU A 119 -27.30 -9.10 -19.19
CA LEU A 119 -28.04 -7.86 -18.95
C LEU A 119 -27.57 -7.14 -17.68
N GLU A 120 -27.29 -7.87 -16.60
CA GLU A 120 -26.74 -7.29 -15.37
C GLU A 120 -25.34 -6.70 -15.60
N GLN A 121 -24.50 -7.40 -16.35
CA GLN A 121 -23.18 -6.89 -16.74
C GLN A 121 -23.30 -5.65 -17.62
N GLN A 122 -24.20 -5.66 -18.60
CA GLN A 122 -24.45 -4.51 -19.48
C GLN A 122 -24.89 -3.29 -18.67
N LYS A 123 -25.85 -3.46 -17.74
CA LYS A 123 -26.29 -2.38 -16.84
C LYS A 123 -25.17 -1.87 -15.95
N ALA A 124 -24.31 -2.75 -15.45
CA ALA A 124 -23.16 -2.37 -14.62
C ALA A 124 -22.10 -1.60 -15.43
N LEU A 125 -21.90 -1.96 -16.70
CA LEU A 125 -21.03 -1.21 -17.62
C LEU A 125 -21.63 0.16 -17.93
N GLU A 126 -22.91 0.23 -18.27
CA GLU A 126 -23.62 1.48 -18.53
C GLU A 126 -23.60 2.43 -17.32
N ALA A 127 -23.80 1.91 -16.10
CA ALA A 127 -23.71 2.70 -14.88
C ALA A 127 -22.30 3.29 -14.66
N LYS A 128 -21.25 2.49 -14.93
CA LYS A 128 -19.86 2.97 -14.86
C LYS A 128 -19.55 3.98 -15.96
N ASP A 129 -20.07 3.76 -17.17
CA ASP A 129 -19.88 4.68 -18.30
C ASP A 129 -20.59 6.02 -18.05
N GLN A 130 -21.75 6.00 -17.37
CA GLN A 130 -22.42 7.21 -16.89
C GLN A 130 -21.58 7.96 -15.85
N GLU A 131 -21.03 7.26 -14.86
CA GLU A 131 -20.13 7.88 -13.86
C GLU A 131 -18.88 8.47 -14.53
N ILE A 132 -18.30 7.77 -15.50
CA ILE A 132 -17.16 8.28 -16.29
C ILE A 132 -17.57 9.50 -17.11
N ALA A 133 -18.76 9.50 -17.73
CA ALA A 133 -19.26 10.62 -18.51
C ALA A 133 -19.48 11.88 -17.67
N GLU A 134 -19.94 11.72 -16.41
CA GLU A 134 -20.09 12.84 -15.46
C GLU A 134 -18.73 13.38 -14.97
N LEU A 135 -17.76 12.50 -14.75
CA LEU A 135 -16.42 12.88 -14.29
C LEU A 135 -15.51 13.40 -15.43
N ALA A 136 -15.79 13.06 -16.68
CA ALA A 136 -15.04 13.50 -17.86
C ALA A 136 -14.89 15.03 -17.99
N PRO A 137 -15.94 15.85 -17.85
CA PRO A 137 -15.79 17.31 -17.91
C PRO A 137 -14.95 17.86 -16.74
N GLN A 138 -15.02 17.25 -15.55
CA GLN A 138 -14.21 17.65 -14.39
C GLN A 138 -12.74 17.30 -14.59
N ALA A 139 -12.44 16.09 -15.07
CA ALA A 139 -11.09 15.68 -15.43
C ALA A 139 -10.51 16.56 -16.55
N GLY A 140 -11.32 16.88 -17.56
CA GLY A 140 -10.94 17.80 -18.65
C GLY A 140 -10.65 19.22 -18.16
N ALA A 141 -11.45 19.76 -17.23
CA ALA A 141 -11.20 21.05 -16.62
C ALA A 141 -9.90 21.06 -15.80
N LEU A 142 -9.65 20.01 -15.02
CA LEU A 142 -8.40 19.84 -14.25
C LEU A 142 -7.18 19.70 -15.16
N GLN A 143 -7.30 19.00 -16.29
CA GLN A 143 -6.22 18.92 -17.29
C GLN A 143 -5.95 20.27 -17.94
N LYS A 144 -6.99 21.04 -18.25
CA LYS A 144 -6.85 22.42 -18.77
C LYS A 144 -6.14 23.31 -17.75
N LEU A 145 -6.54 23.25 -16.47
CA LEU A 145 -5.84 23.96 -15.40
C LEU A 145 -4.38 23.51 -15.29
N ALA A 146 -4.10 22.20 -15.35
CA ALA A 146 -2.73 21.68 -15.32
C ALA A 146 -1.91 22.05 -16.56
N SER A 147 -2.57 22.37 -17.68
CA SER A 147 -1.93 22.81 -18.92
C SER A 147 -1.61 24.30 -18.98
N LEU A 148 -2.09 25.10 -18.02
CA LEU A 148 -1.71 26.51 -17.93
C LEU A 148 -0.20 26.62 -17.69
N GLU A 149 0.43 27.58 -18.34
CA GLU A 149 1.86 27.81 -18.22
C GLU A 149 2.16 28.43 -16.85
N GLY A 150 2.73 27.62 -15.96
CA GLY A 150 3.16 28.03 -14.64
C GLY A 150 4.29 27.15 -14.15
N VAL A 151 5.36 27.79 -13.70
CA VAL A 151 6.58 27.14 -13.23
C VAL A 151 6.79 27.53 -11.77
N HIS A 152 6.80 26.54 -10.87
CA HIS A 152 6.85 26.74 -9.43
C HIS A 152 8.18 26.26 -8.85
N ASN A 153 8.75 27.05 -7.94
CA ASN A 153 9.90 26.59 -7.15
C ASN A 153 9.46 25.50 -6.15
N LEU A 154 10.42 24.71 -5.65
CA LEU A 154 10.12 23.58 -4.75
C LEU A 154 9.31 23.97 -3.49
N ARG A 155 9.50 25.18 -2.98
CA ARG A 155 8.76 25.72 -1.83
C ARG A 155 7.30 26.01 -2.18
N SER A 156 7.08 26.74 -3.27
CA SER A 156 5.75 27.10 -3.77
C SER A 156 4.96 25.86 -4.17
N ALA A 157 5.62 24.88 -4.79
CA ALA A 157 5.03 23.59 -5.11
C ALA A 157 4.61 22.83 -3.84
N ALA A 158 5.46 22.80 -2.80
CA ALA A 158 5.11 22.17 -1.52
C ALA A 158 3.87 22.83 -0.88
N GLN A 159 3.81 24.17 -0.88
CA GLN A 159 2.67 24.92 -0.35
C GLN A 159 1.38 24.63 -1.13
N GLN A 160 1.43 24.57 -2.45
CA GLN A 160 0.27 24.24 -3.29
C GLN A 160 -0.21 22.79 -3.11
N CYS A 161 0.70 21.86 -2.81
CA CYS A 161 0.35 20.49 -2.46
C CYS A 161 -0.15 20.36 -1.01
N GLY A 162 0.01 21.38 -0.17
CA GLY A 162 -0.32 21.33 1.26
C GLY A 162 0.71 20.61 2.13
N TRP A 163 1.91 20.34 1.61
CA TRP A 163 2.96 19.57 2.30
C TRP A 163 4.01 20.47 2.96
N PRO A 164 4.58 20.07 4.12
CA PRO A 164 5.76 20.72 4.67
C PRO A 164 6.97 20.61 3.73
N GLU A 165 7.65 21.73 3.45
CA GLU A 165 8.72 21.83 2.45
C GLU A 165 9.77 20.70 2.54
N ARG A 166 10.24 20.39 3.75
CA ARG A 166 11.30 19.39 3.96
C ARG A 166 10.82 17.97 3.64
N LYS A 167 9.60 17.61 4.06
CA LYS A 167 9.00 16.30 3.78
C LYS A 167 8.72 16.14 2.29
N PHE A 168 8.18 17.18 1.66
CA PHE A 168 7.93 17.21 0.23
C PHE A 168 9.19 16.97 -0.59
N ILE A 169 10.29 17.66 -0.28
CA ILE A 169 11.54 17.50 -1.02
C ILE A 169 12.15 16.11 -0.80
N ASN A 170 12.12 15.58 0.41
CA ASN A 170 12.58 14.21 0.67
C ASN A 170 11.76 13.20 -0.15
N ARG A 171 10.44 13.37 -0.20
CA ARG A 171 9.56 12.51 -0.98
C ARG A 171 9.86 12.59 -2.49
N LEU A 172 10.16 13.77 -3.01
CA LEU A 172 10.58 13.94 -4.41
C LEU A 172 11.94 13.29 -4.71
N ILE A 173 12.84 13.21 -3.72
CA ILE A 173 14.11 12.49 -3.88
C ILE A 173 13.85 10.98 -3.92
N GLU A 174 13.02 10.45 -3.01
CA GLU A 174 12.61 9.04 -2.99
C GLU A 174 11.91 8.62 -4.29
N LEU A 175 11.04 9.47 -4.83
CA LEU A 175 10.32 9.21 -6.08
C LEU A 175 11.18 9.38 -7.34
N GLY A 176 12.46 9.76 -7.21
CA GLY A 176 13.36 9.97 -8.34
C GLY A 176 12.99 11.17 -9.21
N TRP A 177 12.49 12.24 -8.60
CA TRP A 177 12.24 13.53 -9.29
C TRP A 177 13.42 14.48 -9.11
N LEU A 178 14.02 14.47 -7.92
CA LEU A 178 15.19 15.27 -7.57
C LEU A 178 16.35 14.37 -7.15
N TYR A 179 17.57 14.81 -7.42
CA TYR A 179 18.77 14.26 -6.83
C TYR A 179 19.64 15.37 -6.23
N THR A 180 20.55 14.99 -5.34
CA THR A 180 21.55 15.91 -4.80
C THR A 180 22.86 15.71 -5.55
N HIS A 181 23.41 16.79 -6.10
CA HIS A 181 24.68 16.76 -6.80
C HIS A 181 25.80 16.53 -5.78
N SER A 182 26.63 15.50 -5.99
CA SER A 182 27.64 15.05 -5.03
C SER A 182 28.68 16.11 -4.68
N VAL A 183 29.08 16.92 -5.67
CA VAL A 183 30.16 17.92 -5.49
C VAL A 183 29.64 19.24 -4.91
N THR A 184 28.43 19.66 -5.29
CA THR A 184 27.91 20.99 -4.97
C THR A 184 26.83 20.96 -3.90
N GLY A 185 26.31 19.78 -3.56
CA GLY A 185 25.19 19.60 -2.62
C GLY A 185 23.86 20.19 -3.12
N ARG A 186 23.82 20.68 -4.36
CA ARG A 186 22.64 21.33 -4.94
C ARG A 186 21.62 20.30 -5.39
N LYS A 187 20.33 20.66 -5.32
CA LYS A 187 19.24 19.80 -5.78
C LYS A 187 19.04 20.03 -7.27
N CYS A 188 19.06 18.97 -8.05
CA CYS A 188 18.88 18.99 -9.50
C CYS A 188 17.73 18.07 -9.90
N ALA A 189 17.03 18.40 -10.98
CA ALA A 189 15.96 17.59 -11.53
C ALA A 189 16.52 16.48 -12.44
N TYR A 190 15.92 15.30 -12.42
CA TYR A 190 16.28 14.23 -13.35
C TYR A 190 15.90 14.58 -14.79
N ALA A 191 16.78 14.26 -15.73
CA ALA A 191 16.61 14.56 -17.15
C ALA A 191 15.32 13.97 -17.73
N ASP A 192 14.89 12.80 -17.27
CA ASP A 192 13.66 12.13 -17.74
C ASP A 192 12.40 12.95 -17.40
N LYS A 193 12.38 13.60 -16.23
CA LYS A 193 11.27 14.44 -15.80
C LYS A 193 11.24 15.77 -16.55
N ILE A 194 12.42 16.26 -16.95
CA ILE A 194 12.55 17.45 -17.80
C ILE A 194 12.06 17.15 -19.22
N LYS A 195 12.51 16.02 -19.81
CA LYS A 195 12.04 15.57 -21.13
C LYS A 195 10.53 15.33 -21.17
N ALA A 196 9.97 14.84 -20.07
CA ALA A 196 8.52 14.64 -19.94
C ALA A 196 7.72 15.94 -19.74
N GLY A 197 8.37 17.12 -19.67
CA GLY A 197 7.71 18.40 -19.45
C GLY A 197 7.12 18.58 -18.05
N LEU A 198 7.54 17.76 -17.08
CA LEU A 198 7.06 17.81 -15.69
C LEU A 198 7.92 18.74 -14.81
N MET A 199 9.16 18.98 -15.22
CA MET A 199 10.10 19.85 -14.53
C MET A 199 10.92 20.66 -15.53
N GLU A 200 11.40 21.81 -15.10
CA GLU A 200 12.28 22.67 -15.88
C GLU A 200 13.48 23.09 -15.04
N SER A 201 14.63 23.31 -15.67
CA SER A 201 15.81 23.84 -14.99
C SER A 201 15.98 25.31 -15.36
N LYS A 202 15.66 26.21 -14.43
CA LYS A 202 15.88 27.65 -14.61
C LYS A 202 17.33 27.99 -14.25
N ASN A 203 18.08 28.58 -15.16
CA ASN A 203 19.42 29.08 -14.85
C ASN A 203 19.32 30.37 -14.02
N VAL A 204 19.99 30.36 -12.86
CA VAL A 204 20.06 31.48 -11.93
C VAL A 204 21.53 31.77 -11.64
N GLU A 205 21.91 33.04 -11.72
CA GLU A 205 23.24 33.49 -11.36
C GLU A 205 23.35 33.62 -9.83
N VAL A 206 24.30 32.89 -9.25
CA VAL A 206 24.62 32.97 -7.83
C VAL A 206 25.94 33.69 -7.67
N LYS A 207 25.88 34.91 -7.12
CA LYS A 207 27.08 35.68 -6.77
C LYS A 207 27.70 35.10 -5.51
N ARG A 208 28.93 34.59 -5.61
CA ARG A 208 29.75 34.18 -4.46
C ARG A 208 30.93 35.13 -4.33
N SER A 209 31.56 35.16 -3.15
CA SER A 209 32.66 36.08 -2.83
C SER A 209 33.80 35.99 -3.85
N GLY A 210 33.75 36.80 -4.92
CA GLY A 210 34.76 36.91 -5.97
C GLY A 210 34.38 36.36 -7.37
N TYR A 211 33.27 35.64 -7.56
CA TYR A 211 32.87 35.10 -8.89
C TYR A 211 31.35 34.87 -9.01
N VAL A 212 30.84 34.86 -10.24
CA VAL A 212 29.43 34.61 -10.56
C VAL A 212 29.29 33.22 -11.20
N GLU A 213 28.60 32.30 -10.53
CA GLU A 213 28.30 30.97 -11.07
C GLU A 213 26.87 30.94 -11.63
N GLY A 214 26.69 30.47 -12.87
CA GLY A 214 25.37 30.10 -13.39
C GLY A 214 24.95 28.73 -12.87
N VAL A 215 23.77 28.64 -12.25
CA VAL A 215 23.29 27.42 -11.59
C VAL A 215 21.89 27.07 -12.06
N GLY A 216 21.67 25.82 -12.46
CA GLY A 216 20.33 25.32 -12.76
C GLY A 216 19.52 25.06 -11.48
N GLN A 217 18.46 25.81 -11.26
CA GLN A 217 17.50 25.61 -10.19
C GLN A 217 16.32 24.76 -10.71
N PRO A 218 15.96 23.65 -10.03
CA PRO A 218 14.83 22.82 -10.45
C PRO A 218 13.52 23.53 -10.15
N MET A 219 12.68 23.57 -11.17
CA MET A 219 11.32 24.08 -11.11
C MET A 219 10.34 22.99 -11.54
N ILE A 220 9.13 23.03 -10.99
CA ILE A 220 8.05 22.09 -11.25
C ILE A 220 7.02 22.80 -12.11
N THR A 221 6.62 22.19 -13.23
CA THR A 221 5.54 22.72 -14.08
C THR A 221 4.18 22.41 -13.46
N GLN A 222 3.11 23.09 -13.87
CA GLN A 222 1.76 22.75 -13.38
C GLN A 222 1.35 21.31 -13.72
N LYS A 223 1.75 20.78 -14.88
CA LYS A 223 1.61 19.35 -15.22
C LYS A 223 2.37 18.45 -14.24
N GLY A 224 3.60 18.84 -13.90
CA GLY A 224 4.40 18.20 -12.87
C GLY A 224 3.70 18.17 -11.52
N LEU A 225 3.19 19.31 -11.08
CA LEU A 225 2.49 19.48 -9.81
C LEU A 225 1.24 18.61 -9.72
N ALA A 226 0.41 18.60 -10.77
CA ALA A 226 -0.79 17.76 -10.83
C ALA A 226 -0.43 16.27 -10.69
N LYS A 227 0.62 15.82 -11.39
CA LYS A 227 1.11 14.44 -11.30
C LYS A 227 1.74 14.12 -9.94
N ILE A 228 2.44 15.06 -9.32
CA ILE A 228 2.97 14.89 -7.97
C ILE A 228 1.82 14.73 -6.98
N ARG A 229 0.76 15.54 -7.10
CA ARG A 229 -0.40 15.46 -6.20
C ARG A 229 -1.13 14.12 -6.30
N THR A 230 -1.30 13.57 -7.50
CA THR A 230 -1.91 12.24 -7.66
C THR A 230 -1.05 11.11 -7.11
N ILE A 231 0.28 11.23 -7.18
CA ILE A 231 1.21 10.21 -6.66
C ILE A 231 1.35 10.27 -5.15
N ILE A 232 1.44 11.48 -4.60
CA ILE A 232 1.77 11.70 -3.19
C ILE A 232 0.51 11.66 -2.30
N GLY A 233 -0.66 12.04 -2.83
CA GLY A 233 -1.88 12.14 -2.05
C GLY A 233 -1.84 13.24 -0.99
N ASP A 234 -2.81 13.22 -0.08
CA ASP A 234 -2.85 14.17 1.04
C ASP A 234 -1.75 13.85 2.07
N VAL A 235 -1.35 14.87 2.85
CA VAL A 235 -0.28 14.75 3.85
C VAL A 235 -0.61 13.60 4.81
N PRO A 236 0.30 12.62 5.00
CA PRO A 236 0.12 11.62 6.04
C PRO A 236 0.03 12.32 7.39
N SER A 237 -1.08 12.09 8.12
CA SER A 237 -1.22 12.57 9.50
C SER A 237 -0.06 12.07 10.34
N ASP A 238 0.53 12.95 11.13
CA ASP A 238 1.84 12.79 11.79
C ASP A 238 1.90 11.75 12.94
N ASP A 239 1.01 10.75 12.95
CA ASP A 239 0.94 9.71 13.98
C ASP A 239 1.74 8.44 13.65
N ALA A 240 2.45 8.41 12.52
CA ALA A 240 3.45 7.38 12.25
C ALA A 240 4.82 7.87 12.72
N THR A 241 5.15 7.54 13.96
CA THR A 241 6.41 7.82 14.66
C THR A 241 7.62 7.64 13.74
N LEU A 242 8.23 8.74 13.31
CA LEU A 242 9.57 8.70 12.72
C LEU A 242 10.54 8.21 13.82
N PRO A 243 11.37 7.18 13.57
CA PRO A 243 12.26 6.64 14.59
C PRO A 243 13.20 7.73 15.10
N ALA A 244 13.29 7.84 16.43
CA ALA A 244 13.94 8.89 17.21
C ALA A 244 15.44 9.11 16.92
N GLU A 245 16.04 8.34 16.00
CA GLU A 245 17.46 8.47 15.64
C GLU A 245 17.77 9.67 14.73
N LEU A 246 16.80 10.22 13.98
CA LEU A 246 17.08 11.31 13.05
C LEU A 246 17.11 12.72 13.69
N VAL A 247 16.74 12.84 14.97
CA VAL A 247 16.65 14.14 15.68
C VAL A 247 18.02 14.63 16.17
N ARG A 248 19.04 13.75 16.30
CA ARG A 248 20.33 14.12 16.93
C ARG A 248 21.36 14.81 16.03
N LYS A 249 21.09 15.04 14.74
CA LYS A 249 22.05 15.70 13.82
C LYS A 249 21.62 17.09 13.31
N ALA A 250 20.73 17.76 14.03
CA ALA A 250 20.43 19.17 13.80
C ALA A 250 21.02 20.04 14.93
N THR A 251 22.33 19.98 15.14
CA THR A 251 23.02 21.06 15.85
C THR A 251 22.96 22.30 14.97
N LEU A 252 22.13 23.28 15.36
CA LEU A 252 22.16 24.65 14.85
C LEU A 252 23.63 25.11 14.85
N ARG A 253 24.23 25.29 13.67
CA ARG A 253 25.49 26.04 13.58
C ARG A 253 25.13 27.49 13.88
N PRO A 254 25.78 28.16 14.86
CA PRO A 254 25.48 29.55 15.15
C PRO A 254 25.80 30.42 13.93
N PHE A 255 24.90 31.35 13.62
CA PHE A 255 25.12 32.38 12.60
C PHE A 255 26.30 33.26 13.04
N ALA A 256 27.45 33.12 12.39
CA ALA A 256 28.54 34.06 12.57
C ALA A 256 28.18 35.37 11.86
N HIS A 257 27.93 36.44 12.64
CA HIS A 257 27.89 37.80 12.11
C HIS A 257 29.29 38.17 11.63
N ARG A 258 29.44 38.41 10.32
CA ARG A 258 30.67 39.00 9.75
C ARG A 258 30.66 40.49 10.12
N SER A 259 31.40 40.87 11.15
CA SER A 259 31.67 42.27 11.52
C SER A 259 32.35 43.00 10.36
N GLY A 260 31.93 44.23 10.11
CA GLY A 260 32.39 45.07 9.01
C GLY A 260 33.88 45.41 9.09
N ALA A 261 34.50 45.52 7.91
CA ALA A 261 35.80 46.15 7.75
C ALA A 261 35.62 47.68 7.70
N ALA A 262 36.37 48.40 8.53
CA ALA A 262 36.50 49.85 8.44
C ALA A 262 37.50 50.23 7.34
N PRO A 263 37.28 51.33 6.59
CA PRO A 263 38.27 51.84 5.65
C PRO A 263 39.32 52.71 6.37
N THR A 264 40.58 52.56 5.96
CA THR A 264 41.66 53.55 6.15
C THR A 264 41.92 54.25 4.84
#